data_AF-A0A167HTH2-F1
#
_entry.id   AF-A0A167HTH2-F1
#
_cell.length_a   1.000
_cell.length_b   1.000
_cell.length_c   1.000
_cell.angle_alpha   90.00
_cell.angle_beta   90.00
_cell.angle_gamma   90.00
#
_symmetry.space_group_name_H-M   'P 1'
#
loop_
_entity.id
_entity.type
_entity.pdbx_description
1 polymer ?
#
loop_
_entity_poly.entity_id
_entity_poly.type
_entity_poly.pdbx_seq_one_letter_code
_entity_poly.pdbx_strand_id
1 'polypeptide(L)'
;MPASVSSSVPPRASTVPLFATRRVSTGNLSFPIFQPTVISANTYDIILLLDNREIGRYGNRDALRDGLEKLKVPVEQRALAVGDTVWIARSRENERECVLNWIVERKRLDDLCASIKDSRFQDQKHRLYQSGLTHVFYLVEHFAVQRLMSSHRLMINTALSRTQVVDEFQVKETSSQQETIEFLANMHLAIQTILTGQSLYVLPSSALSRPTYMAFQAHLRESEPDIEYLPSWSDFQNLNGKNATRTVGETWARMQLCIKGLSAERVSKLLEHYRTPRELWEAYCEAENIEALAAQSAGDVTPGKGKGKKKASGPKTMLSELGGEGRRKITDAMSQKVQEILMSRTYL
;
A
#
# COMPACT_ATOMS: atom_id res chain seq x y z
N MET A 1 -20.04 24.17 42.39
CA MET A 1 -19.06 23.09 42.15
C MET A 1 -19.74 21.98 41.36
N PRO A 2 -19.72 22.01 40.01
CA PRO A 2 -20.25 20.90 39.22
C PRO A 2 -19.16 19.90 38.86
N ALA A 3 -19.55 18.63 38.89
CA ALA A 3 -18.71 17.45 38.74
C ALA A 3 -18.12 17.31 37.31
N SER A 4 -16.85 16.95 37.26
CA SER A 4 -16.11 16.59 36.05
C SER A 4 -16.57 15.24 35.51
N VAL A 5 -17.13 15.23 34.30
CA VAL A 5 -17.46 14.00 33.57
C VAL A 5 -16.18 13.50 32.91
N SER A 6 -15.60 12.42 33.44
CA SER A 6 -14.49 11.71 32.82
C SER A 6 -14.98 10.93 31.59
N SER A 7 -14.59 11.34 30.40
CA SER A 7 -14.82 10.57 29.17
C SER A 7 -13.91 9.34 29.16
N SER A 8 -14.45 8.20 29.57
CA SER A 8 -13.77 6.89 29.51
C SER A 8 -13.80 6.35 28.08
N VAL A 9 -12.89 6.82 27.23
CA VAL A 9 -12.51 6.08 26.01
C VAL A 9 -11.40 5.12 26.41
N PRO A 10 -11.58 3.79 26.29
CA PRO A 10 -10.54 2.85 26.66
C PRO A 10 -9.33 2.97 25.70
N PRO A 11 -8.10 2.79 26.19
CA PRO A 11 -6.92 2.77 25.33
C PRO A 11 -7.03 1.60 24.36
N ARG A 12 -6.85 1.90 23.06
CA ARG A 12 -6.97 0.93 21.97
C ARG A 12 -5.83 -0.08 22.09
N ALA A 13 -6.16 -1.34 22.38
CA ALA A 13 -5.21 -2.43 22.44
C ALA A 13 -4.50 -2.59 21.08
N SER A 14 -3.18 -2.75 21.13
CA SER A 14 -2.32 -3.04 19.98
C SER A 14 -2.61 -4.44 19.43
N THR A 15 -3.59 -4.56 18.54
CA THR A 15 -3.81 -5.82 17.79
C THR A 15 -2.88 -5.90 16.60
N VAL A 16 -2.11 -6.99 16.54
CA VAL A 16 -1.19 -7.32 15.44
C VAL A 16 -1.98 -7.40 14.13
N PRO A 17 -1.52 -6.78 13.01
CA PRO A 17 -2.26 -6.83 11.76
C PRO A 17 -2.35 -8.26 11.22
N LEU A 18 -3.57 -8.69 10.86
CA LEU A 18 -3.87 -10.02 10.28
C LEU A 18 -3.42 -10.18 8.83
N PHE A 19 -3.01 -9.11 8.15
CA PHE A 19 -2.29 -9.22 6.90
C PHE A 19 -0.85 -9.60 7.21
N ALA A 20 -0.45 -10.80 6.78
CA ALA A 20 0.92 -11.27 6.84
C ALA A 20 1.85 -10.11 6.48
N THR A 21 2.61 -9.63 7.47
CA THR A 21 3.65 -8.63 7.29
C THR A 21 4.53 -9.18 6.19
N ARG A 22 4.32 -8.69 4.96
CA ARG A 22 5.11 -9.12 3.82
C ARG A 22 6.53 -8.75 4.21
N ARG A 23 7.37 -9.76 4.42
CA ARG A 23 8.72 -9.68 5.01
C ARG A 23 9.48 -8.47 4.45
N VAL A 24 9.32 -7.32 5.09
CA VAL A 24 10.36 -6.31 5.11
C VAL A 24 11.50 -7.02 5.83
N SER A 25 12.67 -7.04 5.19
CA SER A 25 13.89 -7.67 5.68
C SER A 25 13.92 -7.67 7.21
N THR A 26 14.00 -8.86 7.81
CA THR A 26 14.31 -9.08 9.23
C THR A 26 15.75 -8.66 9.54
N GLY A 27 16.15 -7.48 9.09
CA GLY A 27 17.25 -6.74 9.67
C GLY A 27 16.68 -5.98 10.86
N ASN A 28 17.44 -5.86 11.94
CA ASN A 28 17.07 -5.01 13.08
C ASN A 28 16.62 -3.65 12.54
N LEU A 29 15.32 -3.34 12.67
CA LEU A 29 14.77 -2.06 12.26
C LEU A 29 15.35 -1.02 13.23
N SER A 30 16.34 -0.28 12.76
CA SER A 30 16.85 0.89 13.46
C SER A 30 16.08 2.10 12.96
N PHE A 31 15.47 2.84 13.89
CA PHE A 31 14.78 4.08 13.59
C PHE A 31 15.71 5.27 13.82
N PRO A 32 15.68 6.29 12.94
CA PRO A 32 16.55 7.44 13.07
C PRO A 32 16.15 8.28 14.30
N ILE A 33 17.15 8.87 14.96
CA ILE A 33 16.91 9.95 15.92
C ILE A 33 16.52 11.19 15.10
N PHE A 34 15.46 11.86 15.50
CA PHE A 34 14.93 13.02 14.80
C PHE A 34 14.52 14.11 15.78
N GLN A 35 14.35 15.32 15.27
CA GLN A 35 13.70 16.41 15.98
C GLN A 35 12.47 16.83 15.18
N PRO A 36 11.26 16.76 15.75
CA PRO A 36 10.06 17.16 15.05
C PRO A 36 10.02 18.67 14.86
N THR A 37 9.46 19.11 13.75
CA THR A 37 9.06 20.51 13.57
C THR A 37 7.71 20.70 14.25
N VAL A 38 7.63 21.58 15.24
CA VAL A 38 6.40 21.86 15.97
C VAL A 38 5.65 23.00 15.29
N ILE A 39 4.37 22.80 15.00
CA ILE A 39 3.43 23.87 14.65
C ILE A 39 2.59 24.14 15.90
N SER A 40 2.75 25.34 16.47
CA SER A 40 2.12 25.72 17.73
C SER A 40 0.59 25.68 17.65
N ALA A 41 -0.05 25.43 18.80
CA ALA A 41 -1.50 25.51 18.92
C ALA A 41 -2.04 26.86 18.44
N ASN A 42 -3.17 26.83 17.73
CA ASN A 42 -3.88 28.01 17.23
C ASN A 42 -3.11 28.87 16.19
N THR A 43 -1.97 28.40 15.67
CA THR A 43 -1.19 29.09 14.63
C THR A 43 -1.36 28.49 13.23
N TYR A 44 -2.36 27.61 13.05
CA TYR A 44 -2.64 26.94 11.78
C TYR A 44 -4.12 26.93 11.45
N ASP A 45 -4.41 26.79 10.16
CA ASP A 45 -5.74 26.60 9.62
C ASP A 45 -5.89 25.16 9.11
N ILE A 46 -7.05 24.56 9.38
CA ILE A 46 -7.40 23.23 8.89
C ILE A 46 -8.11 23.41 7.55
N ILE A 47 -7.63 22.71 6.53
CA ILE A 47 -8.15 22.80 5.17
C ILE A 47 -8.47 21.39 4.68
N LEU A 48 -9.66 21.22 4.11
CA LEU A 48 -10.09 19.97 3.49
C LEU A 48 -9.56 19.93 2.05
N LEU A 49 -8.85 18.87 1.69
CA LEU A 49 -8.37 18.64 0.33
C LEU A 49 -9.23 17.58 -0.37
N LEU A 50 -9.76 17.92 -1.54
CA LEU A 50 -10.46 17.00 -2.43
C LEU A 50 -9.56 16.57 -3.60
N ASP A 51 -9.61 15.30 -3.99
CA ASP A 51 -8.90 14.84 -5.19
C ASP A 51 -9.47 15.47 -6.46
N ASN A 52 -8.60 15.97 -7.34
CA ASN A 52 -8.98 16.58 -8.62
C ASN A 52 -9.67 15.61 -9.58
N ARG A 53 -9.53 14.30 -9.36
CA ARG A 53 -10.22 13.28 -10.16
C ARG A 53 -11.57 12.93 -9.57
N GLU A 54 -11.93 13.50 -8.43
CA GLU A 54 -13.24 13.28 -7.84
C GLU A 54 -14.29 14.02 -8.66
N ILE A 55 -15.25 13.26 -9.17
CA ILE A 55 -16.31 13.77 -10.03
C ILE A 55 -17.62 13.64 -9.26
N GLY A 56 -18.31 14.77 -9.05
CA GLY A 56 -19.65 14.79 -8.52
C GLY A 56 -20.70 14.29 -9.53
N ARG A 57 -21.98 14.48 -9.21
CA ARG A 57 -23.09 14.05 -10.08
C ARG A 57 -22.97 14.65 -11.49
N TYR A 58 -23.35 13.86 -12.51
CA TYR A 58 -23.42 14.27 -13.93
C TYR A 58 -22.12 14.76 -14.57
N GLY A 59 -20.95 14.44 -14.01
CA GLY A 59 -19.68 14.92 -14.55
C GLY A 59 -19.26 16.28 -13.98
N ASN A 60 -20.03 16.86 -13.05
CA ASN A 60 -19.66 18.10 -12.39
C ASN A 60 -18.61 17.83 -11.31
N ARG A 61 -17.34 18.09 -11.63
CA ARG A 61 -16.18 17.98 -10.73
C ARG A 61 -16.28 18.88 -9.49
N ASP A 62 -17.09 19.92 -9.58
CA ASP A 62 -17.10 20.99 -8.59
C ASP A 62 -18.25 20.88 -7.59
N ALA A 63 -19.22 20.00 -7.84
CA ALA A 63 -20.42 19.92 -7.02
C ALA A 63 -20.16 19.58 -5.53
N LEU A 64 -19.10 18.81 -5.23
CA LEU A 64 -18.69 18.54 -3.85
C LEU A 64 -18.02 19.77 -3.22
N ARG A 65 -17.11 20.42 -3.95
CA ARG A 65 -16.42 21.64 -3.52
C ARG A 65 -17.44 22.75 -3.23
N ASP A 66 -18.29 23.07 -4.20
CA ASP A 66 -19.31 24.11 -4.09
C ASP A 66 -20.28 23.84 -2.93
N GLY A 67 -20.59 22.57 -2.67
CA GLY A 67 -21.41 22.15 -1.54
C GLY A 67 -20.73 22.42 -0.18
N LEU A 68 -19.44 22.10 -0.07
CA LEU A 68 -18.65 22.36 1.13
C LEU A 68 -18.40 23.85 1.37
N GLU A 69 -18.15 24.62 0.31
CA GLU A 69 -18.01 26.09 0.38
C GLU A 69 -19.29 26.76 0.87
N LYS A 70 -20.47 26.29 0.42
CA LYS A 70 -21.77 26.77 0.95
C LYS A 70 -21.93 26.52 2.45
N LEU A 71 -21.31 25.45 2.95
CA LEU A 71 -21.26 25.13 4.38
C LEU A 71 -20.08 25.81 5.10
N LYS A 72 -19.37 26.74 4.43
CA LYS A 72 -18.23 27.51 4.96
C LYS A 72 -17.03 26.65 5.37
N VAL A 73 -16.86 25.48 4.75
CA VAL A 73 -15.69 24.63 4.95
C VAL A 73 -14.57 25.10 4.02
N PRO A 74 -13.37 25.45 4.52
CA PRO A 74 -12.21 25.72 3.69
C PRO A 74 -11.83 24.46 2.90
N VAL A 75 -11.96 24.52 1.57
CA VAL A 75 -11.72 23.39 0.68
C VAL A 75 -10.79 23.78 -0.46
N GLU A 76 -9.85 22.90 -0.78
CA GLU A 76 -8.99 23.02 -1.95
C GLU A 76 -9.03 21.74 -2.78
N GLN A 77 -9.00 21.88 -4.10
CA GLN A 77 -8.89 20.76 -5.02
C GLN A 77 -7.41 20.56 -5.37
N ARG A 78 -6.85 19.39 -5.03
CA ARG A 78 -5.46 19.02 -5.33
C ARG A 78 -5.39 17.58 -5.83
N ALA A 79 -4.31 17.21 -6.50
CA ALA A 79 -4.06 15.80 -6.83
C ALA A 79 -3.61 15.05 -5.57
N LEU A 80 -4.39 14.05 -5.16
CA LEU A 80 -4.06 13.17 -4.05
C LEU A 80 -3.31 11.94 -4.54
N ALA A 81 -2.23 11.58 -3.84
CA ALA A 81 -1.53 10.33 -4.08
C ALA A 81 -2.42 9.12 -3.72
N VAL A 82 -3.17 9.22 -2.63
CA VAL A 82 -4.05 8.19 -2.07
C VAL A 82 -5.26 8.85 -1.39
N GLY A 83 -6.43 8.21 -1.46
CA GLY A 83 -7.70 8.75 -0.97
C GLY A 83 -8.35 9.74 -1.92
N ASP A 84 -9.61 10.07 -1.61
CA ASP A 84 -10.41 11.06 -2.34
C ASP A 84 -10.58 12.35 -1.52
N THR A 85 -10.45 12.26 -0.19
CA THR A 85 -10.45 13.42 0.70
C THR A 85 -9.45 13.24 1.83
N VAL A 86 -8.69 14.29 2.14
CA VAL A 86 -7.80 14.36 3.31
C VAL A 86 -7.89 15.74 3.95
N TRP A 87 -7.39 15.89 5.17
CA TRP A 87 -7.27 17.20 5.81
C TRP A 87 -5.79 17.55 6.00
N ILE A 88 -5.46 18.82 5.79
CA ILE A 88 -4.14 19.37 6.11
C ILE A 88 -4.28 20.46 7.17
N ALA A 89 -3.23 20.64 7.95
CA ALA A 89 -3.02 21.86 8.70
C ALA A 89 -1.97 22.71 7.99
N ARG A 90 -2.31 23.98 7.71
CA ARG A 90 -1.43 24.98 7.13
C ARG A 90 -1.04 26.00 8.20
N SER A 91 0.25 26.09 8.49
CA SER A 91 0.81 27.11 9.39
C SER A 91 0.59 28.51 8.82
N ARG A 92 0.11 29.44 9.65
CA ARG A 92 -0.07 30.85 9.28
C ARG A 92 1.25 31.63 9.23
N GLU A 93 2.29 31.13 9.91
CA GLU A 93 3.56 31.85 10.04
C GLU A 93 4.49 31.64 8.83
N ASN A 94 4.49 30.43 8.29
CA ASN A 94 5.47 29.99 7.28
C ASN A 94 4.87 29.14 6.16
N GLU A 95 3.53 29.08 6.08
CA GLU A 95 2.76 28.35 5.07
C GLU A 95 3.11 26.85 4.96
N ARG A 96 3.80 26.29 5.95
CA ARG A 96 4.09 24.85 5.98
C ARG A 96 2.82 24.06 6.17
N GLU A 97 2.71 22.96 5.43
CA GLU A 97 1.54 22.09 5.44
C GLU A 97 1.92 20.69 5.96
N CYS A 98 1.12 20.16 6.88
CA CYS A 98 1.19 18.77 7.31
C CYS A 98 -0.16 18.07 7.12
N VAL A 99 -0.11 16.77 6.83
CA VAL A 99 -1.32 15.96 6.63
C VAL A 99 -1.80 15.46 7.97
N LEU A 100 -3.08 15.68 8.25
CA LEU A 100 -3.72 15.18 9.46
C LEU A 100 -4.08 13.70 9.31
N ASN A 101 -4.33 13.01 10.41
CA ASN A 101 -4.50 11.55 10.43
C ASN A 101 -5.86 11.03 9.93
N TRP A 102 -6.63 11.87 9.22
CA TRP A 102 -7.94 11.51 8.65
C TRP A 102 -7.89 11.47 7.12
N ILE A 103 -8.41 10.37 6.57
CA ILE A 103 -8.55 10.15 5.13
C ILE A 103 -9.90 9.51 4.83
N VAL A 104 -10.53 9.95 3.74
CA VAL A 104 -11.76 9.35 3.22
C VAL A 104 -11.50 8.82 1.82
N GLU A 105 -11.90 7.58 1.59
CA GLU A 105 -12.11 7.02 0.25
C GLU A 105 -13.61 6.98 0.00
N ARG A 106 -14.08 7.72 -1.00
CA ARG A 106 -15.47 7.71 -1.44
C ARG A 106 -15.64 6.67 -2.53
N LYS A 107 -16.61 5.79 -2.34
CA LYS A 107 -16.96 4.75 -3.32
C LYS A 107 -18.45 4.78 -3.62
N ARG A 108 -18.80 5.01 -4.87
CA ARG A 108 -20.18 4.82 -5.32
C ARG A 108 -20.52 3.33 -5.36
N LEU A 109 -21.78 2.99 -5.09
CA LEU A 109 -22.21 1.60 -5.02
C LEU A 109 -22.02 0.81 -6.33
N ASP A 110 -22.22 1.46 -7.48
CA ASP A 110 -21.97 0.90 -8.80
C ASP A 110 -20.47 0.63 -9.04
N ASP A 111 -19.62 1.59 -8.70
CA ASP A 111 -18.16 1.43 -8.76
C ASP A 111 -17.65 0.36 -7.78
N LEU A 112 -18.28 0.25 -6.61
CA LEU A 112 -17.97 -0.80 -5.64
C LEU A 112 -18.25 -2.17 -6.24
N CYS A 113 -19.43 -2.38 -6.83
CA CYS A 113 -19.80 -3.64 -7.47
C CYS A 113 -18.84 -4.04 -8.60
N ALA A 114 -18.43 -3.08 -9.42
CA ALA A 114 -17.44 -3.31 -10.48
C ALA A 114 -16.06 -3.64 -9.87
N SER A 115 -15.64 -2.88 -8.86
CA SER A 115 -14.33 -3.05 -8.24
C SER A 115 -14.19 -4.34 -7.44
N ILE A 116 -15.26 -4.90 -6.85
CA ILE A 116 -15.22 -6.19 -6.15
C ILE A 116 -14.94 -7.34 -7.12
N LYS A 117 -15.41 -7.22 -8.37
CA LYS A 117 -15.20 -8.22 -9.41
C LYS A 117 -13.78 -8.17 -9.99
N ASP A 118 -13.06 -7.08 -9.78
CA ASP A 118 -11.68 -6.87 -10.24
C ASP A 118 -10.71 -6.83 -9.05
N SER A 119 -9.43 -7.03 -9.31
CA SER A 119 -8.32 -6.86 -8.37
C SER A 119 -8.23 -5.44 -7.77
N ARG A 120 -8.83 -4.44 -8.40
CA ARG A 120 -8.76 -3.02 -8.02
C ARG A 120 -9.23 -2.74 -6.60
N PHE A 121 -10.26 -3.44 -6.11
CA PHE A 121 -10.77 -3.20 -4.75
C PHE A 121 -9.73 -3.53 -3.67
N GLN A 122 -8.98 -4.63 -3.83
CA GLN A 122 -7.95 -5.01 -2.88
C GLN A 122 -6.74 -4.06 -2.95
N ASP A 123 -6.33 -3.68 -4.17
CA ASP A 123 -5.22 -2.76 -4.38
C ASP A 123 -5.49 -1.36 -3.78
N GLN A 124 -6.71 -0.84 -3.94
CA GLN A 124 -7.10 0.45 -3.36
C GLN A 124 -7.03 0.42 -1.83
N LYS A 125 -7.63 -0.59 -1.19
CA LYS A 125 -7.57 -0.74 0.27
C LYS A 125 -6.15 -0.95 0.78
N HIS A 126 -5.34 -1.71 0.06
CA HIS A 126 -3.95 -1.90 0.42
C HIS A 126 -3.18 -0.57 0.41
N ARG A 127 -3.41 0.30 -0.58
CA ARG A 127 -2.79 1.62 -0.64
C ARG A 127 -3.26 2.53 0.50
N LEU A 128 -4.55 2.49 0.84
CA LEU A 128 -5.11 3.24 1.97
C LEU A 128 -4.50 2.78 3.29
N TYR A 129 -4.42 1.47 3.52
CA TYR A 129 -3.79 0.90 4.71
C TYR A 129 -2.31 1.31 4.81
N GLN A 130 -1.59 1.30 3.69
CA GLN A 130 -0.20 1.71 3.67
C GLN A 130 0.02 3.24 3.62
N SER A 131 -1.05 4.05 3.68
CA SER A 131 -0.93 5.51 3.69
C SER A 131 -0.25 6.04 4.95
N GLY A 132 -0.36 5.28 6.05
CA GLY A 132 0.16 5.64 7.37
C GLY A 132 -0.75 6.54 8.18
N LEU A 133 -1.93 6.87 7.66
CA LEU A 133 -2.96 7.63 8.37
C LEU A 133 -3.81 6.68 9.21
N THR A 134 -4.12 7.10 10.44
CA THR A 134 -4.77 6.26 11.44
C THR A 134 -6.28 6.13 11.21
N HIS A 135 -6.94 7.20 10.79
CA HIS A 135 -8.39 7.27 10.67
C HIS A 135 -8.81 7.19 9.20
N VAL A 136 -8.94 5.95 8.71
CA VAL A 136 -9.39 5.65 7.36
C VAL A 136 -10.92 5.47 7.33
N PHE A 137 -11.60 6.36 6.63
CA PHE A 137 -13.04 6.29 6.39
C PHE A 137 -13.32 5.76 4.98
N TYR A 138 -14.20 4.77 4.89
CA TYR A 138 -14.68 4.23 3.64
C TYR A 138 -16.13 4.66 3.45
N LEU A 139 -16.34 5.70 2.63
CA LEU A 139 -17.64 6.33 2.43
C LEU A 139 -18.37 5.71 1.23
N VAL A 140 -19.44 4.98 1.47
CA VAL A 140 -20.21 4.29 0.44
C VAL A 140 -21.46 5.09 0.09
N GLU A 141 -21.45 5.69 -1.11
CA GLU A 141 -22.58 6.48 -1.59
C GLU A 141 -23.57 5.61 -2.37
N HIS A 142 -24.79 5.52 -1.86
CA HIS A 142 -25.91 4.74 -2.37
C HIS A 142 -26.58 5.42 -3.56
N PHE A 143 -25.89 5.41 -4.70
CA PHE A 143 -26.45 5.90 -5.95
C PHE A 143 -27.27 4.79 -6.65
N ALA A 144 -28.53 5.08 -7.02
CA ALA A 144 -29.41 4.19 -7.80
C ALA A 144 -29.60 2.76 -7.23
N VAL A 145 -29.88 2.69 -5.92
CA VAL A 145 -29.95 1.50 -5.06
C VAL A 145 -30.84 0.36 -5.56
N GLN A 146 -31.98 0.67 -6.21
CA GLN A 146 -33.08 -0.27 -6.40
C GLN A 146 -32.75 -1.52 -7.23
N ARG A 147 -31.86 -1.41 -8.24
CA ARG A 147 -31.52 -2.53 -9.14
C ARG A 147 -30.25 -3.30 -8.72
N LEU A 148 -29.33 -2.64 -8.02
CA LEU A 148 -28.07 -3.25 -7.57
C LEU A 148 -28.23 -4.00 -6.24
N MET A 149 -29.03 -3.47 -5.31
CA MET A 149 -29.27 -4.13 -4.02
C MET A 149 -30.18 -5.36 -4.13
N SER A 150 -30.94 -5.51 -5.20
CA SER A 150 -31.74 -6.71 -5.42
C SER A 150 -30.90 -7.90 -5.93
N SER A 151 -29.80 -7.63 -6.65
CA SER A 151 -28.97 -8.68 -7.27
C SER A 151 -27.64 -8.94 -6.54
N HIS A 152 -27.05 -7.92 -5.91
CA HIS A 152 -25.67 -7.99 -5.40
C HIS A 152 -25.52 -7.73 -3.89
N ARG A 153 -26.62 -7.62 -3.13
CA ARG A 153 -26.59 -7.24 -1.70
C ARG A 153 -25.69 -8.10 -0.84
N LEU A 154 -25.71 -9.42 -1.01
CA LEU A 154 -24.86 -10.32 -0.23
C LEU A 154 -23.37 -10.04 -0.49
N MET A 155 -22.99 -9.82 -1.75
CA MET A 155 -21.62 -9.50 -2.15
C MET A 155 -21.17 -8.16 -1.56
N ILE A 156 -22.01 -7.13 -1.64
CA ILE A 156 -21.74 -5.80 -1.10
C ILE A 156 -21.57 -5.86 0.42
N ASN A 157 -22.55 -6.43 1.13
CA ASN A 157 -22.49 -6.54 2.59
C ASN A 157 -21.26 -7.32 3.04
N THR A 158 -20.94 -8.43 2.38
CA THR A 158 -19.72 -9.21 2.70
C THR A 158 -18.45 -8.37 2.51
N ALA A 159 -18.37 -7.59 1.42
CA ALA A 159 -17.21 -6.74 1.16
C ALA A 159 -17.09 -5.60 2.19
N LEU A 160 -18.20 -4.98 2.59
CA LEU A 160 -18.23 -3.93 3.61
C LEU A 160 -17.89 -4.48 5.00
N SER A 161 -18.52 -5.58 5.42
CA SER A 161 -18.19 -6.24 6.68
C SER A 161 -16.73 -6.67 6.74
N ARG A 162 -16.18 -7.19 5.64
CA ARG A 162 -14.74 -7.50 5.58
C ARG A 162 -13.88 -6.25 5.73
N THR A 163 -14.29 -5.14 5.11
CA THR A 163 -13.54 -3.87 5.18
C THR A 163 -13.56 -3.28 6.59
N GLN A 164 -14.67 -3.43 7.30
CA GLN A 164 -14.79 -2.99 8.69
C GLN A 164 -14.03 -3.90 9.67
N VAL A 165 -14.16 -5.22 9.53
CA VAL A 165 -13.63 -6.19 10.50
C VAL A 165 -12.15 -6.53 10.25
N VAL A 166 -11.76 -6.68 8.98
CA VAL A 166 -10.40 -7.14 8.62
C VAL A 166 -9.46 -5.97 8.38
N ASP A 167 -9.93 -4.94 7.70
CA ASP A 167 -9.10 -3.77 7.39
C ASP A 167 -9.19 -2.67 8.46
N GLU A 168 -10.09 -2.83 9.45
CA GLU A 168 -10.37 -1.87 10.53
C GLU A 168 -10.74 -0.45 10.05
N PHE A 169 -11.27 -0.33 8.83
CA PHE A 169 -11.72 0.95 8.29
C PHE A 169 -13.09 1.32 8.86
N GLN A 170 -13.31 2.63 9.03
CA GLN A 170 -14.60 3.16 9.44
C GLN A 170 -15.51 3.28 8.22
N VAL A 171 -16.44 2.34 8.07
CA VAL A 171 -17.40 2.37 6.96
C VAL A 171 -18.54 3.32 7.29
N LYS A 172 -18.79 4.30 6.42
CA LYS A 172 -19.94 5.20 6.50
C LYS A 172 -20.75 5.08 5.21
N GLU A 173 -22.04 4.85 5.34
CA GLU A 173 -22.95 4.82 4.20
C GLU A 173 -23.69 6.16 4.10
N THR A 174 -23.81 6.70 2.88
CA THR A 174 -24.61 7.90 2.58
C THR A 174 -25.60 7.59 1.47
N SER A 175 -26.80 8.14 1.58
CA SER A 175 -27.91 7.98 0.62
C SER A 175 -27.79 8.89 -0.60
N SER A 176 -27.02 9.97 -0.50
CA SER A 176 -26.90 10.98 -1.55
C SER A 176 -25.59 11.76 -1.46
N GLN A 177 -25.24 12.45 -2.55
CA GLN A 177 -24.12 13.38 -2.57
C GLN A 177 -24.30 14.53 -1.55
N GLN A 178 -25.53 14.95 -1.28
CA GLN A 178 -25.80 15.99 -0.28
C GLN A 178 -25.45 15.51 1.13
N GLU A 179 -25.84 14.28 1.48
CA GLU A 179 -25.46 13.67 2.76
C GLU A 179 -23.95 13.42 2.85
N THR A 180 -23.28 13.09 1.73
CA THR A 180 -21.81 13.05 1.65
C THR A 180 -21.19 14.41 1.98
N ILE A 181 -21.70 15.51 1.43
CA ILE A 181 -21.22 16.87 1.71
C ILE A 181 -21.40 17.21 3.20
N GLU A 182 -22.57 16.92 3.75
CA GLU A 182 -22.88 17.16 5.17
C GLU A 182 -21.98 16.33 6.09
N PHE A 183 -21.72 15.06 5.73
CA PHE A 183 -20.80 14.21 6.46
C PHE A 183 -19.38 14.78 6.48
N LEU A 184 -18.86 15.21 5.32
CA LEU A 184 -17.52 15.80 5.23
C LEU A 184 -17.42 17.13 5.99
N ALA A 185 -18.47 17.96 5.97
CA ALA A 185 -18.52 19.20 6.75
C ALA A 185 -18.53 18.94 8.27
N ASN A 186 -19.31 17.96 8.72
CA ASN A 186 -19.34 17.54 10.12
C ASN A 186 -17.99 16.96 10.57
N MET A 187 -17.34 16.18 9.71
CA MET A 187 -15.98 15.68 9.96
C MET A 187 -14.98 16.82 10.11
N HIS A 188 -15.05 17.83 9.23
CA HIS A 188 -14.19 19.01 9.33
C HIS A 188 -14.37 19.73 10.67
N LEU A 189 -15.61 19.98 11.10
CA LEU A 189 -15.90 20.62 12.39
C LEU A 189 -15.42 19.77 13.58
N ALA A 190 -15.59 18.45 13.51
CA ALA A 190 -15.10 17.53 14.53
C ALA A 190 -13.57 17.58 14.65
N ILE A 191 -12.86 17.55 13.52
CA ILE A 191 -11.39 17.65 13.48
C ILE A 191 -10.92 19.00 14.05
N GLN A 192 -11.57 20.10 13.69
CA GLN A 192 -11.28 21.42 14.29
C GLN A 192 -11.45 21.41 15.81
N THR A 193 -12.53 20.79 16.31
CA THR A 193 -12.79 20.70 17.74
C THR A 193 -11.74 19.85 18.46
N ILE A 194 -11.36 18.71 17.89
CA ILE A 194 -10.34 17.81 18.44
C ILE A 194 -8.98 18.51 18.54
N LEU A 195 -8.59 19.23 17.49
CA LEU A 195 -7.28 19.88 17.40
C LEU A 195 -7.24 21.28 18.06
N THR A 196 -8.35 21.77 18.58
CA THR A 196 -8.39 23.08 19.25
C THR A 196 -7.43 23.09 20.45
N GLY A 197 -6.48 24.03 20.45
CA GLY A 197 -5.48 24.14 21.51
C GLY A 197 -4.34 23.11 21.44
N GLN A 198 -4.28 22.27 20.41
CA GLN A 198 -3.22 21.27 20.24
C GLN A 198 -2.11 21.76 19.30
N SER A 199 -0.86 21.47 19.66
CA SER A 199 0.30 21.67 18.78
C SER A 199 0.54 20.41 17.94
N LEU A 200 0.96 20.60 16.69
CA LEU A 200 1.18 19.50 15.75
C LEU A 200 2.69 19.21 15.62
N TYR A 201 3.05 17.93 15.58
CA TYR A 201 4.44 17.48 15.51
C TYR A 201 4.72 16.88 14.14
N VAL A 202 5.47 17.62 13.31
CA VAL A 202 5.77 17.22 11.93
C VAL A 202 7.11 16.49 11.86
N LEU A 203 7.10 15.29 11.29
CA LEU A 203 8.31 14.50 11.07
C LEU A 203 9.18 15.14 9.98
N PRO A 204 10.51 15.24 10.19
CA PRO A 204 11.41 15.73 9.16
C PRO A 204 11.56 14.71 8.03
N SER A 205 11.67 15.20 6.78
CA SER A 205 11.78 14.35 5.59
C SER A 205 12.97 13.38 5.63
N SER A 206 14.06 13.73 6.34
CA SER A 206 15.23 12.87 6.52
C SER A 206 14.97 11.62 7.36
N ALA A 207 13.94 11.64 8.22
CA ALA A 207 13.54 10.49 9.03
C ALA A 207 12.54 9.57 8.30
N LEU A 208 11.96 10.04 7.19
CA LEU A 208 10.90 9.35 6.46
C LEU A 208 11.49 8.51 5.33
N SER A 209 11.26 7.20 5.41
CA SER A 209 11.59 6.28 4.34
C SER A 209 10.45 5.30 4.14
N ARG A 210 10.02 5.13 2.89
CA ARG A 210 8.78 4.38 2.60
C ARG A 210 8.77 2.92 3.10
N PRO A 211 9.86 2.14 3.00
CA PRO A 211 9.90 0.78 3.53
C PRO A 211 9.78 0.71 5.06
N THR A 212 10.27 1.73 5.77
CA THR A 212 10.28 1.75 7.24
C THR A 212 9.14 2.56 7.83
N TYR A 213 8.47 3.42 7.05
CA TYR A 213 7.50 4.40 7.53
C TYR A 213 6.36 3.78 8.35
N MET A 214 5.77 2.67 7.91
CA MET A 214 4.71 1.99 8.67
C MET A 214 5.20 1.48 10.02
N ALA A 215 6.39 0.84 10.03
CA ALA A 215 6.99 0.31 11.25
C ALA A 215 7.43 1.43 12.19
N PHE A 216 7.90 2.54 11.64
CA PHE A 216 8.31 3.71 12.38
C PHE A 216 7.11 4.40 13.03
N GLN A 217 6.03 4.62 12.29
CA GLN A 217 4.76 5.13 12.82
C GLN A 217 4.18 4.20 13.91
N ALA A 218 4.28 2.88 13.75
CA ALA A 218 3.87 1.93 14.78
C ALA A 218 4.72 2.05 16.06
N HIS A 219 6.05 2.16 15.90
CA HIS A 219 6.98 2.35 17.01
C HIS A 219 6.71 3.66 17.76
N LEU A 220 6.50 4.78 17.05
CA LEU A 220 6.21 6.08 17.66
C LEU A 220 4.93 6.07 18.48
N ARG A 221 3.88 5.40 18.00
CA ARG A 221 2.62 5.24 18.76
C ARG A 221 2.78 4.38 20.01
N GLU A 222 3.74 3.46 20.02
CA GLU A 222 4.03 2.62 21.19
C GLU A 222 4.93 3.34 22.19
N SER A 223 5.94 4.07 21.71
CA SER A 223 6.90 4.79 22.57
C SER A 223 6.34 6.08 23.14
N GLU A 224 5.56 6.82 22.35
CA GLU A 224 5.05 8.15 22.68
C GLU A 224 3.56 8.27 22.30
N PRO A 225 2.65 7.59 23.02
CA PRO A 225 1.23 7.50 22.66
C PRO A 225 0.49 8.84 22.74
N ASP A 226 0.99 9.79 23.53
CA ASP A 226 0.39 11.12 23.71
C ASP A 226 0.72 12.10 22.59
N ILE A 227 1.70 11.78 21.73
CA ILE A 227 2.17 12.65 20.66
C ILE A 227 1.83 12.06 19.30
N GLU A 228 1.07 12.83 18.52
CA GLU A 228 0.74 12.46 17.15
C GLU A 228 1.76 13.03 16.16
N TYR A 229 2.56 12.15 15.58
CA TYR A 229 3.58 12.50 14.58
C TYR A 229 3.02 12.45 13.16
N LEU A 230 3.02 13.60 12.49
CA LEU A 230 2.42 13.80 11.18
C LEU A 230 3.48 13.99 10.09
N PRO A 231 3.29 13.48 8.87
CA PRO A 231 4.16 13.82 7.74
C PRO A 231 3.83 15.21 7.19
N SER A 232 4.82 15.88 6.59
CA SER A 232 4.55 17.05 5.76
C SER A 232 3.67 16.66 4.55
N TRP A 233 2.95 17.62 3.98
CA TRP A 233 2.14 17.39 2.77
C TRP A 233 2.97 16.82 1.62
N SER A 234 4.16 17.38 1.38
CA SER A 234 5.08 16.90 0.34
C SER A 234 5.55 15.47 0.61
N ASP A 235 5.89 15.15 1.86
CA ASP A 235 6.36 13.80 2.20
C ASP A 235 5.23 12.78 2.08
N PHE A 236 4.01 13.12 2.50
CA PHE A 236 2.84 12.25 2.32
C PHE A 236 2.59 11.90 0.85
N GLN A 237 2.67 12.90 -0.04
CA GLN A 237 2.54 12.69 -1.49
C GLN A 237 3.65 11.81 -2.04
N ASN A 238 4.89 12.06 -1.63
CA ASN A 238 6.05 11.29 -2.05
C ASN A 238 5.99 9.83 -1.58
N LEU A 239 5.60 9.59 -0.32
CA LEU A 239 5.47 8.25 0.26
C LEU A 239 4.37 7.43 -0.41
N ASN A 240 3.28 8.07 -0.84
CA ASN A 240 2.09 7.38 -1.35
C ASN A 240 1.92 7.41 -2.88
N GLY A 241 2.88 8.02 -3.58
CA GLY A 241 2.90 8.07 -5.04
C GLY A 241 2.82 6.69 -5.69
N LYS A 242 2.23 6.60 -6.89
CA LYS A 242 1.96 5.33 -7.61
C LYS A 242 3.20 4.44 -7.82
N ASN A 243 4.39 5.04 -7.83
CA ASN A 243 5.67 4.36 -8.02
C ASN A 243 6.60 4.45 -6.80
N ALA A 244 6.16 5.07 -5.70
CA ALA A 244 7.00 5.39 -4.55
C ALA A 244 7.60 4.17 -3.82
N THR A 245 7.04 2.98 -4.06
CA THR A 245 7.35 1.76 -3.32
C THR A 245 7.95 0.64 -4.17
N ARG A 246 8.16 0.82 -5.47
CA ARG A 246 8.62 -0.29 -6.32
C ARG A 246 10.06 -0.63 -5.99
N THR A 247 10.24 -1.62 -5.12
CA THR A 247 11.56 -2.19 -4.89
C THR A 247 12.01 -2.95 -6.13
N VAL A 248 13.33 -3.10 -6.30
CA VAL A 248 13.88 -3.96 -7.36
C VAL A 248 13.28 -5.36 -7.28
N GLY A 249 13.12 -5.91 -6.08
CA GLY A 249 12.52 -7.22 -5.86
C GLY A 249 11.04 -7.31 -6.26
N GLU A 250 10.25 -6.26 -6.05
CA GLU A 250 8.84 -6.23 -6.47
C GLU A 250 8.68 -6.04 -7.98
N THR A 251 9.48 -5.17 -8.59
CA THR A 251 9.53 -5.05 -10.05
C THR A 251 9.96 -6.37 -10.66
N TRP A 252 10.96 -7.00 -10.07
CA TRP A 252 11.45 -8.31 -10.48
C TRP A 252 10.37 -9.40 -10.36
N ALA A 253 9.63 -9.44 -9.25
CA ALA A 253 8.49 -10.34 -9.09
C ALA A 253 7.47 -10.20 -10.23
N ARG A 254 7.15 -8.96 -10.62
CA ARG A 254 6.19 -8.69 -11.70
C ARG A 254 6.73 -9.11 -13.07
N MET A 255 8.01 -8.88 -13.34
CA MET A 255 8.67 -9.38 -14.56
C MET A 255 8.53 -10.90 -14.66
N GLN A 256 8.75 -11.63 -13.55
CA GLN A 256 8.60 -13.09 -13.52
C GLN A 256 7.15 -13.55 -13.70
N LEU A 257 6.16 -12.80 -13.19
CA LEU A 257 4.74 -13.11 -13.37
C LEU A 257 4.27 -12.95 -14.83
N CYS A 258 5.00 -12.23 -15.68
CA CYS A 258 4.71 -12.15 -17.11
C CYS A 258 5.01 -13.47 -17.85
N ILE A 259 5.80 -14.37 -17.26
CA ILE A 259 6.15 -15.66 -17.85
C ILE A 259 5.00 -16.65 -17.62
N LYS A 260 4.36 -17.09 -18.71
CA LYS A 260 3.21 -17.99 -18.66
C LYS A 260 3.50 -19.25 -17.82
N GLY A 261 2.76 -19.40 -16.73
CA GLY A 261 2.83 -20.53 -15.81
C GLY A 261 3.53 -20.21 -14.48
N LEU A 262 4.28 -19.11 -14.36
CA LEU A 262 4.85 -18.67 -13.08
C LEU A 262 3.75 -18.01 -12.25
N SER A 263 3.20 -18.75 -11.28
CA SER A 263 2.26 -18.24 -10.29
C SER A 263 2.97 -17.44 -9.20
N ALA A 264 2.22 -16.63 -8.45
CA ALA A 264 2.75 -15.85 -7.32
C ALA A 264 3.50 -16.72 -6.30
N GLU A 265 3.03 -17.94 -6.04
CA GLU A 265 3.67 -18.89 -5.11
C GLU A 265 5.04 -19.38 -5.61
N ARG A 266 5.20 -19.57 -6.93
CA ARG A 266 6.47 -19.96 -7.58
C ARG A 266 7.44 -18.79 -7.65
N VAL A 267 6.94 -17.61 -8.02
CA VAL A 267 7.73 -16.37 -8.04
C VAL A 267 8.25 -16.04 -6.63
N SER A 268 7.42 -16.21 -5.60
CA SER A 268 7.85 -16.06 -4.21
C SER A 268 9.03 -17.00 -3.88
N LYS A 269 8.97 -18.26 -4.32
CA LYS A 269 10.07 -19.23 -4.13
C LYS A 269 11.35 -18.82 -4.86
N LEU A 270 11.24 -18.33 -6.10
CA LEU A 270 12.38 -17.80 -6.84
C LEU A 270 13.04 -16.62 -6.11
N LEU A 271 12.23 -15.68 -5.60
CA LEU A 271 12.70 -14.49 -4.89
C LEU A 271 13.31 -14.78 -3.52
N GLU A 272 13.04 -15.94 -2.91
CA GLU A 272 13.74 -16.38 -1.70
C GLU A 272 15.24 -16.62 -1.97
N HIS A 273 15.59 -17.04 -3.18
CA HIS A 273 16.96 -17.37 -3.58
C HIS A 273 17.61 -16.27 -4.42
N TYR A 274 16.86 -15.63 -5.33
CA TYR A 274 17.33 -14.60 -6.24
C TYR A 274 16.41 -13.39 -6.19
N ARG A 275 16.78 -12.39 -5.38
CA ARG A 275 15.96 -11.20 -5.12
C ARG A 275 16.05 -10.17 -6.24
N THR A 276 17.09 -10.25 -7.07
CA THR A 276 17.30 -9.31 -8.17
C THR A 276 17.54 -10.03 -9.50
N PRO A 277 17.24 -9.37 -10.66
CA PRO A 277 17.56 -9.93 -11.97
C PRO A 277 19.06 -10.18 -12.13
N ARG A 278 19.90 -9.33 -11.53
CA ARG A 278 21.37 -9.42 -11.58
C ARG A 278 21.88 -10.68 -10.88
N GLU A 279 21.40 -10.96 -9.66
CA GLU A 279 21.75 -12.18 -8.93
C GLU A 279 21.41 -13.45 -9.72
N LEU A 280 20.23 -13.50 -10.36
CA LEU A 280 19.85 -14.67 -11.16
C LEU A 280 20.70 -14.78 -12.44
N TRP A 281 20.98 -13.66 -13.10
CA TRP A 281 21.85 -13.64 -14.28
C TRP A 281 23.27 -14.12 -13.96
N GLU A 282 23.86 -13.63 -12.87
CA GLU A 282 25.20 -14.05 -12.42
C GLU A 282 25.23 -15.54 -12.10
N ALA A 283 24.18 -16.07 -11.46
CA ALA A 283 24.06 -17.50 -11.23
C ALA A 283 24.01 -18.31 -12.54
N TYR A 284 23.28 -17.84 -13.56
CA TYR A 284 23.29 -18.49 -14.87
C TYR A 284 24.65 -18.44 -15.57
N CYS A 285 25.35 -17.30 -15.53
CA CYS A 285 26.70 -17.20 -16.07
C CYS A 285 27.67 -18.17 -15.38
N GLU A 286 27.59 -18.28 -14.05
CA GLU A 286 28.42 -19.22 -13.29
C GLU A 286 28.10 -20.67 -13.66
N ALA A 287 26.82 -21.02 -13.81
CA ALA A 287 26.43 -22.36 -14.23
C ALA A 287 26.86 -22.70 -15.66
N GLU A 288 26.80 -21.75 -16.60
CA GLU A 288 27.30 -21.94 -17.97
C GLU A 288 28.84 -22.12 -17.98
N ASN A 289 29.57 -21.38 -17.14
CA ASN A 289 31.01 -21.54 -16.97
C ASN A 289 31.37 -22.91 -16.37
N ILE A 290 30.67 -23.36 -15.33
CA ILE A 290 30.87 -24.68 -14.73
C ILE A 290 30.58 -25.79 -15.74
N GLU A 291 29.50 -25.67 -16.53
CA GLU A 291 29.17 -26.63 -17.59
C GLU A 291 30.25 -26.65 -18.68
N ALA A 292 30.77 -25.49 -19.08
CA ALA A 292 31.86 -25.37 -20.06
C ALA A 292 33.18 -25.97 -19.55
N LEU A 293 33.56 -25.71 -18.29
CA LEU A 293 34.75 -26.28 -17.66
C LEU A 293 34.64 -27.80 -17.48
N ALA A 294 33.45 -28.29 -17.11
CA ALA A 294 33.18 -29.73 -17.02
C ALA A 294 33.22 -30.40 -18.40
N ALA A 295 32.74 -29.73 -19.45
CA ALA A 295 32.82 -30.23 -20.82
C ALA A 295 34.27 -30.26 -21.35
N GLN A 296 35.09 -29.27 -21.00
CA GLN A 296 36.53 -29.26 -21.34
C GLN A 296 37.31 -30.35 -20.59
N SER A 297 36.98 -30.58 -19.31
CA SER A 297 37.62 -31.62 -18.49
C SER A 297 37.18 -33.04 -18.85
N ALA A 298 35.95 -33.21 -19.36
CA ALA A 298 35.43 -34.49 -19.84
C ALA A 298 35.93 -34.86 -21.25
N GLY A 299 36.56 -33.92 -21.97
CA GLY A 299 37.16 -34.15 -23.29
C GLY A 299 38.44 -35.01 -23.25
N ASP A 300 39.01 -35.27 -22.07
CA ASP A 300 40.30 -35.95 -21.90
C ASP A 300 40.20 -37.37 -21.30
N VAL A 301 38.99 -37.95 -21.25
CA VAL A 301 38.78 -39.31 -20.73
C VAL A 301 37.99 -40.18 -21.70
N THR A 302 38.63 -41.24 -22.19
CA THR A 302 38.05 -42.29 -23.02
C THR A 302 36.76 -42.89 -22.44
N PRO A 303 35.75 -43.25 -23.25
CA PRO A 303 34.43 -43.62 -22.74
C PRO A 303 34.41 -45.04 -22.15
N GLY A 304 34.53 -45.14 -20.83
CA GLY A 304 34.22 -46.34 -20.06
C GLY A 304 32.72 -46.46 -19.77
N LYS A 305 32.09 -47.57 -20.18
CA LYS A 305 30.69 -47.92 -19.88
C LYS A 305 30.47 -48.02 -18.36
N GLY A 306 29.68 -47.11 -17.78
CA GLY A 306 29.32 -47.15 -16.37
C GLY A 306 28.06 -46.35 -16.02
N LYS A 307 26.98 -47.09 -15.70
CA LYS A 307 25.82 -46.79 -14.84
C LYS A 307 25.41 -45.33 -14.59
N GLY A 308 24.18 -45.01 -15.02
CA GLY A 308 23.29 -44.05 -14.37
C GLY A 308 23.78 -42.62 -14.29
N LYS A 309 23.79 -41.89 -15.43
CA LYS A 309 23.91 -40.43 -15.43
C LYS A 309 22.76 -39.83 -14.59
N LYS A 310 23.01 -39.47 -13.33
CA LYS A 310 22.29 -38.33 -12.73
C LYS A 310 22.53 -37.17 -13.70
N LYS A 311 21.48 -36.68 -14.35
CA LYS A 311 21.56 -35.48 -15.20
C LYS A 311 22.30 -34.43 -14.37
N ALA A 312 23.46 -34.01 -14.83
CA ALA A 312 24.16 -32.90 -14.19
C ALA A 312 23.19 -31.73 -14.14
N SER A 313 23.09 -31.11 -12.97
CA SER A 313 22.39 -29.84 -12.79
C SER A 313 22.98 -28.86 -13.79
N GLY A 314 22.21 -28.53 -14.82
CA GLY A 314 22.62 -27.59 -15.85
C GLY A 314 21.95 -26.24 -15.64
N PRO A 315 22.42 -25.19 -16.33
CA PRO A 315 21.75 -23.88 -16.34
C PRO A 315 20.24 -23.99 -16.60
N LYS A 316 19.83 -24.96 -17.43
CA LYS A 316 18.43 -25.23 -17.80
C LYS A 316 17.57 -25.78 -16.66
N THR A 317 18.14 -26.48 -15.68
CA THR A 317 17.42 -27.10 -14.55
C THR A 317 17.68 -26.42 -13.21
N MET A 318 18.52 -25.39 -13.18
CA MET A 318 18.88 -24.67 -11.95
C MET A 318 17.66 -24.24 -11.10
N LEU A 319 16.59 -23.72 -11.72
CA LEU A 319 15.43 -23.25 -10.96
C LEU A 319 14.51 -24.37 -10.51
N SER A 320 14.52 -25.54 -11.16
CA SER A 320 13.71 -26.69 -10.72
C SER A 320 14.30 -27.42 -9.52
N GLU A 321 15.58 -27.18 -9.24
CA GLU A 321 16.31 -27.71 -8.09
C GLU A 321 16.16 -26.87 -6.81
N LEU A 322 15.56 -25.68 -6.89
CA LEU A 322 15.25 -24.82 -5.74
C LEU A 322 14.26 -25.45 -4.74
N GLY A 323 13.69 -26.61 -5.07
CA GLY A 323 12.75 -27.33 -4.23
C GLY A 323 11.38 -26.64 -4.11
N GLY A 324 10.53 -27.19 -3.25
CA GLY A 324 9.18 -26.70 -3.01
C GLY A 324 8.11 -27.78 -3.20
N GLU A 325 7.08 -27.72 -2.38
CA GLU A 325 5.97 -28.67 -2.40
C GLU A 325 4.79 -28.14 -3.23
N GLY A 326 4.12 -29.04 -3.94
CA GLY A 326 2.91 -28.77 -4.71
C GLY A 326 3.05 -27.58 -5.66
N ARG A 327 2.27 -26.53 -5.40
CA ARG A 327 2.16 -25.33 -6.25
C ARG A 327 3.39 -24.42 -6.22
N ARG A 328 4.29 -24.58 -5.25
CA ARG A 328 5.55 -23.82 -5.14
C ARG A 328 6.69 -24.38 -5.99
N LYS A 329 6.57 -25.62 -6.48
CA LYS A 329 7.59 -26.28 -7.30
C LYS A 329 7.69 -25.63 -8.68
N ILE A 330 8.91 -25.26 -9.08
CA ILE A 330 9.24 -24.82 -10.44
C ILE A 330 9.60 -26.08 -11.25
N THR A 331 9.02 -26.24 -12.44
CA THR A 331 9.30 -27.40 -13.30
C THR A 331 10.48 -27.11 -14.23
N ASP A 332 11.15 -28.16 -14.72
CA ASP A 332 12.28 -28.04 -15.65
C ASP A 332 11.92 -27.20 -16.89
N ALA A 333 10.72 -27.39 -17.44
CA ALA A 333 10.23 -26.63 -18.59
C ALA A 333 10.08 -25.13 -18.31
N MET A 334 9.83 -24.76 -17.05
CA MET A 334 9.73 -23.36 -16.64
C MET A 334 11.10 -22.77 -16.33
N SER A 335 11.98 -23.55 -15.71
CA SER A 335 13.39 -23.19 -15.49
C SER A 335 14.07 -22.86 -16.83
N GLN A 336 13.87 -23.71 -17.84
CA GLN A 336 14.41 -23.48 -19.18
C GLN A 336 13.86 -22.20 -19.82
N LYS A 337 12.55 -21.94 -19.72
CA LYS A 337 11.95 -20.71 -20.24
C LYS A 337 12.50 -19.45 -19.59
N VAL A 338 12.70 -19.47 -18.27
CA VAL A 338 13.26 -18.33 -17.54
C VAL A 338 14.71 -18.09 -18.00
N GLN A 339 15.52 -19.15 -18.13
CA GLN A 339 16.88 -19.05 -18.65
C GLN A 339 16.90 -18.50 -20.09
N GLU A 340 16.07 -19.03 -20.98
CA GLU A 340 16.00 -18.59 -22.39
C GLU A 340 15.66 -17.10 -22.50
N ILE A 341 14.71 -16.62 -21.69
CA ILE A 341 14.31 -15.20 -21.69
C ILE A 341 15.42 -14.31 -21.13
N LEU A 342 16.07 -14.73 -20.03
CA LEU A 342 17.14 -13.95 -19.43
C LEU A 342 18.35 -13.94 -20.35
N MET A 343 18.92 -15.10 -20.68
CA MET A 343 20.18 -15.31 -21.40
C MET A 343 20.13 -15.04 -22.92
N SER A 344 18.98 -14.65 -23.47
CA SER A 344 18.88 -14.32 -24.90
C SER A 344 19.78 -13.13 -25.25
N ARG A 345 20.64 -13.29 -26.26
CA ARG A 345 21.47 -12.20 -26.83
C ARG A 345 20.70 -11.35 -27.85
N THR A 346 19.49 -11.75 -28.20
CA THR A 346 18.63 -11.07 -29.15
C THR A 346 17.36 -10.66 -28.41
N TYR A 347 17.23 -9.38 -28.11
CA TYR A 347 15.98 -8.79 -27.62
C TYR A 347 15.29 -8.16 -28.83
N LEU A 348 14.06 -8.59 -29.13
CA LEU A 348 13.21 -8.02 -30.17
C LEU A 348 12.57 -6.72 -29.72
#